data_AF-A0A845VW55-F1
#
_entry.id   AF-A0A845VW55-F1
#
_cell.length_a   1.000
_cell.length_b   1.000
_cell.length_c   1.000
_cell.angle_alpha   90.00
_cell.angle_beta   90.00
_cell.angle_gamma   90.00
#
_symmetry.space_group_name_H-M   'P 1'
#
loop_
_entity.id
_entity.type
_entity.pdbx_description
1 polymer ?
#
loop_
_entity_poly.entity_id
_entity_poly.type
_entity_poly.pdbx_seq_one_letter_code
_entity_poly.pdbx_strand_id
1 'polypeptide(L)'
;MTLILIAMILALLIPIYEAWQDDDIWQKMLAFASIATKTSIMILMVSVLRDDWMIGVVGVIILSVGNAGLMLLAHVIKRMSDV
;
A
#
# COMPACT_ATOMS: atom_id res chain seq x y z
N MET A 1 19.74 -13.46 7.46
CA MET A 1 19.58 -12.08 6.96
C MET A 1 18.96 -12.04 5.56
N THR A 2 19.49 -12.78 4.58
CA THR A 2 18.92 -12.85 3.21
C THR A 2 17.56 -13.56 3.13
N LEU A 3 17.34 -14.58 3.96
CA LEU A 3 16.09 -15.35 4.03
C LEU A 3 14.87 -14.53 4.45
N ILE A 4 15.05 -13.58 5.37
CA ILE A 4 13.96 -12.71 5.84
C ILE A 4 13.56 -11.72 4.75
N LEU A 5 14.55 -11.15 4.05
CA LEU A 5 14.32 -10.30 2.88
C LEU A 5 13.60 -11.04 1.76
N ILE A 6 14.00 -12.29 1.47
CA ILE A 6 13.34 -13.15 0.47
C ILE A 6 11.90 -13.47 0.88
N ALA A 7 11.64 -13.76 2.15
CA ALA A 7 10.29 -14.02 2.64
C ALA A 7 9.38 -12.79 2.54
N MET A 8 9.91 -11.58 2.79
CA MET A 8 9.17 -10.33 2.64
C MET A 8 8.87 -10.01 1.16
N ILE A 9 9.80 -10.30 0.26
CA ILE A 9 9.60 -10.18 -1.20
C ILE A 9 8.53 -11.16 -1.68
N LEU A 10 8.57 -12.42 -1.22
CA LEU A 10 7.56 -13.44 -1.55
C LEU A 10 6.18 -13.07 -1.00
N ALA A 11 6.10 -12.50 0.20
CA ALA A 11 4.85 -11.98 0.74
C ALA A 11 4.29 -10.79 -0.07
N LEU A 12 5.16 -10.06 -0.77
CA LEU A 12 4.80 -8.95 -1.67
C LEU A 12 4.28 -9.44 -3.03
N LEU A 13 4.61 -10.67 -3.44
CA LEU A 13 4.06 -11.28 -4.64
C LEU A 13 2.57 -11.64 -4.52
N ILE A 14 2.09 -11.94 -3.31
CA ILE A 14 0.68 -12.30 -3.05
C ILE A 14 -0.28 -11.18 -3.50
N PRO A 15 -0.13 -9.92 -3.04
CA PRO A 15 -1.02 -8.84 -3.48
C PRO A 15 -0.77 -8.41 -4.94
N ILE A 16 0.42 -8.67 -5.50
CA ILE A 16 0.69 -8.45 -6.94
C ILE A 16 -0.10 -9.44 -7.81
N TYR A 17 -0.21 -10.69 -7.36
CA TYR A 17 -0.98 -11.73 -8.05
C TYR A 17 -2.49 -11.44 -7.97
N GLU A 18 -2.99 -11.05 -6.80
CA GLU A 18 -4.40 -10.62 -6.61
C GLU A 18 -4.73 -9.41 -7.52
N ALA A 19 -3.82 -8.44 -7.61
CA ALA A 19 -3.98 -7.28 -8.48
C ALA A 19 -3.96 -7.63 -9.99
N TRP A 20 -3.40 -8.77 -10.38
CA TRP A 20 -3.41 -9.23 -11.78
C TRP A 20 -4.67 -10.06 -12.08
N GLN A 21 -5.21 -10.81 -11.12
CA GLN A 21 -6.29 -11.77 -11.35
C GLN A 21 -7.70 -11.16 -11.31
N ASP A 22 -7.89 -10.02 -10.65
CA ASP A 22 -9.20 -9.35 -10.59
C ASP A 22 -9.34 -8.28 -11.70
N ASP A 23 -10.32 -8.48 -12.60
CA ASP A 23 -10.79 -7.48 -13.56
C ASP A 23 -11.55 -6.33 -12.86
N ASP A 24 -11.94 -6.51 -11.59
CA ASP A 24 -12.66 -5.50 -10.83
C ASP A 24 -11.70 -4.44 -10.27
N ILE A 25 -11.75 -3.25 -10.87
CA ILE A 25 -10.98 -2.05 -10.50
C ILE A 25 -11.03 -1.80 -8.99
N TRP A 26 -12.15 -2.12 -8.34
CA TRP A 26 -12.33 -1.95 -6.90
C TRP A 26 -11.41 -2.87 -6.07
N GLN A 27 -11.34 -4.16 -6.42
CA GLN A 27 -10.47 -5.14 -5.75
C GLN A 27 -9.00 -4.79 -5.90
N LYS A 28 -8.58 -4.39 -7.10
CA LYS A 28 -7.22 -3.96 -7.38
C LYS A 28 -6.80 -2.75 -6.54
N MET A 29 -7.71 -1.78 -6.39
CA MET A 29 -7.48 -0.59 -5.57
C MET A 29 -7.47 -0.89 -4.06
N LEU A 30 -8.27 -1.86 -3.59
CA LEU A 30 -8.20 -2.37 -2.22
C LEU A 30 -6.87 -3.10 -1.94
N ALA A 31 -6.33 -3.84 -2.91
CA ALA A 31 -5.02 -4.47 -2.78
C ALA A 31 -3.90 -3.43 -2.64
N PHE A 32 -3.92 -2.36 -3.46
CA PHE A 32 -2.98 -1.25 -3.33
C PHE A 32 -3.10 -0.51 -1.99
N ALA A 33 -4.32 -0.30 -1.51
CA ALA A 33 -4.60 0.30 -0.20
C ALA A 33 -3.97 -0.52 0.95
N SER A 34 -4.08 -1.85 0.87
CA SER A 34 -3.46 -2.78 1.83
C SER A 34 -1.93 -2.71 1.81
N ILE A 35 -1.31 -2.65 0.62
CA ILE A 35 0.14 -2.47 0.47
C ILE A 35 0.57 -1.15 1.10
N ALA A 36 -0.06 -0.03 0.73
CA ALA A 36 0.28 1.30 1.23
C ALA A 36 0.20 1.37 2.77
N THR A 37 -0.83 0.76 3.35
CA THR A 37 -1.02 0.69 4.81
C THR A 37 0.11 -0.11 5.49
N LYS A 38 0.42 -1.31 4.99
CA LYS A 38 1.51 -2.15 5.54
C LYS A 38 2.86 -1.46 5.45
N THR A 39 3.17 -0.83 4.32
CA THR A 39 4.42 -0.10 4.13
C THR A 39 4.51 1.11 5.06
N SER A 40 3.42 1.86 5.24
CA SER A 40 3.41 3.03 6.13
C SER A 40 3.63 2.66 7.60
N ILE A 41 2.99 1.58 8.07
CA ILE A 41 3.22 1.05 9.42
C ILE A 41 4.69 0.61 9.59
N MET A 42 5.27 -0.01 8.56
CA MET A 42 6.69 -0.39 8.59
C MET A 42 7.60 0.84 8.68
N ILE A 43 7.30 1.92 7.95
CA ILE A 43 8.04 3.19 8.03
C ILE A 43 7.93 3.80 9.44
N LEU A 44 6.74 3.79 10.03
CA LEU A 44 6.52 4.27 11.41
C LEU A 44 7.30 3.45 12.44
N MET A 45 7.33 2.13 12.30
CA MET A 45 8.12 1.26 13.17
C MET A 45 9.62 1.57 13.05
N VAL A 46 10.13 1.78 11.83
CA VAL A 46 11.54 2.15 11.61
C VAL A 46 11.87 3.52 12.18
N SER A 47 10.95 4.49 12.10
CA SER A 47 11.10 5.82 12.71
C SER A 47 11.30 5.73 14.22
N VAL A 48 10.46 4.96 14.91
CA VAL A 48 10.59 4.76 16.37
C VAL A 48 11.91 4.05 16.72
N LEU A 49 12.33 3.06 15.94
CA LEU A 49 13.59 2.34 16.18
C LEU A 49 14.85 3.17 15.96
N ARG A 50 14.81 4.13 15.02
CA ARG A 50 15.94 5.01 14.71
C ARG A 50 15.90 6.35 15.45
N ASP A 51 14.87 6.59 16.24
CA ASP A 51 14.58 7.87 16.90
C ASP A 51 14.56 9.05 15.92
N ASP A 52 14.19 8.78 14.66
CA ASP A 52 14.13 9.75 13.58
C ASP A 52 12.67 10.17 13.35
N TRP A 53 12.32 11.32 13.90
CA TRP A 53 10.97 11.87 13.85
C TRP A 53 10.54 12.28 12.43
N MET A 54 11.48 12.69 11.56
CA MET A 54 11.15 13.12 10.20
C MET A 54 10.65 11.95 9.34
N ILE A 55 11.24 10.77 9.50
CA ILE A 55 10.78 9.54 8.83
C ILE A 55 9.37 9.16 9.32
N GLY A 56 9.08 9.39 10.60
CA GLY A 56 7.76 9.14 11.18
C GLY A 56 6.67 10.00 10.54
N VAL A 57 6.95 11.30 10.37
CA VAL A 57 6.03 12.22 9.68
C VAL A 57 5.74 11.77 8.26
N VAL A 58 6.76 11.35 7.50
CA VAL A 58 6.57 10.79 6.15
C VAL A 58 5.66 9.56 6.18
N GLY A 59 5.86 8.65 7.14
CA GLY A 59 5.02 7.48 7.34
C GLY A 59 3.55 7.83 7.61
N VAL A 60 3.28 8.83 8.47
CA VAL A 60 1.91 9.30 8.73
C VAL A 60 1.27 9.89 7.48
N ILE A 61 2.00 10.71 6.72
CA ILE A 61 1.48 11.32 5.48
C ILE A 61 1.07 10.25 4.47
N ILE A 62 1.93 9.24 4.26
CA ILE A 62 1.64 8.15 3.33
C ILE A 62 0.42 7.36 3.81
N LEU A 63 0.31 7.09 5.12
CA LEU A 63 -0.82 6.35 5.71
C LEU A 63 -2.15 7.09 5.51
N SER A 64 -2.16 8.40 5.76
CA SER A 64 -3.38 9.22 5.69
C SER A 64 -3.79 9.50 4.24
N VAL A 65 -2.85 9.95 3.41
CA VAL A 65 -3.16 10.42 2.04
C VAL A 65 -3.29 9.25 1.08
N GLY A 66 -2.46 8.22 1.19
CA GLY A 66 -2.40 7.11 0.24
C GLY A 66 -3.71 6.34 0.15
N ASN A 67 -4.33 6.01 1.27
CA ASN A 67 -5.58 5.24 1.30
C ASN A 67 -6.77 6.00 0.71
N ALA A 68 -6.93 7.27 1.08
CA ALA A 68 -7.99 8.11 0.56
C ALA A 68 -7.81 8.40 -0.94
N GLY A 69 -6.57 8.65 -1.37
CA GLY A 69 -6.23 8.88 -2.78
C GLY A 69 -6.55 7.66 -3.65
N LEU A 70 -6.24 6.45 -3.18
CA LEU A 70 -6.59 5.22 -3.89
C LEU A 70 -8.11 5.02 -3.96
N MET A 71 -8.86 5.23 -2.88
CA MET A 71 -10.33 5.11 -2.94
C MET A 71 -10.99 6.13 -3.87
N LEU A 72 -10.45 7.35 -3.97
CA LEU A 72 -10.90 8.36 -4.94
C LEU A 72 -10.57 7.94 -6.38
N LEU A 73 -9.35 7.47 -6.63
CA LEU A 73 -8.96 7.00 -7.95
C LEU A 73 -9.84 5.82 -8.40
N ALA A 74 -10.18 4.90 -7.49
CA ALA A 74 -11.10 3.81 -7.76
C ALA A 74 -12.48 4.32 -8.23
N HIS A 75 -13.02 5.34 -7.55
CA HIS A 75 -14.28 5.97 -7.95
C HIS A 75 -14.19 6.69 -9.29
N VAL A 76 -13.08 7.39 -9.57
CA VAL A 76 -12.87 8.09 -10.84
C VAL A 76 -12.80 7.10 -11.99
N ILE A 77 -12.00 6.04 -11.87
CA ILE A 77 -11.87 5.02 -12.92
C ILE A 77 -13.22 4.32 -13.15
N LYS A 78 -13.93 3.94 -12.08
CA LYS A 78 -15.28 3.35 -12.20
C LYS A 78 -16.22 4.27 -12.97
N ARG A 79 -16.25 5.56 -12.65
CA ARG A 79 -17.09 6.54 -13.32
C ARG A 79 -16.70 6.77 -14.78
N MET A 80 -15.43 6.60 -15.16
CA MET A 80 -15.00 6.69 -16.57
C MET A 80 -15.30 5.41 -17.36
N SER A 81 -15.36 4.26 -16.70
CA SER A 81 -15.70 2.98 -17.34
C SER A 81 -17.20 2.79 -17.58
N ASP A 82 -18.05 3.48 -16.81
CA ASP A 82 -19.52 3.44 -16.95
C ASP A 82 -20.05 4.42 -18.03
N VAL A 83 -19.20 5.20 -18.70
CA VAL A 83 -19.53 6.19 -19.76
C VAL A 83 -19.09 5.68 -21.12
#